data_AF-A0A535BCW4-F1
#
_entry.id   AF-A0A535BCW4-F1
#
_cell.length_a   1.000
_cell.length_b   1.000
_cell.length_c   1.000
_cell.angle_alpha   90.00
_cell.angle_beta   90.00
_cell.angle_gamma   90.00
#
_symmetry.space_group_name_H-M   'P 1'
#
loop_
_entity.id
_entity.type
_entity.pdbx_description
1 polymer ?
#
loop_
_entity_poly.entity_id
_entity_poly.type
_entity_poly.pdbx_seq_one_letter_code
_entity_poly.pdbx_strand_id
1 'polypeptide(L)'
;MTELVSWVRAPGTLLGTPLIDHIGEAADATPGLAVLRIKYSDGHDGTLVVSCNLKGTPPSVDEGINASRGFVNFFHPAEPGFGKHSNRTVFHLLGKEDQG
;
A
#
# COMPACT_ATOMS: atom_id res chain seq x y z
N MET A 1 12.65 6.21 3.60
CA MET A 1 11.72 7.23 3.06
C MET A 1 12.09 8.57 3.66
N THR A 2 11.95 9.65 2.90
CA THR A 2 12.26 11.02 3.34
C THR A 2 11.00 11.87 3.53
N GLU A 3 9.91 11.58 2.83
CA GLU A 3 8.67 12.38 2.89
C GLU A 3 7.46 11.53 2.49
N LEU A 4 6.30 11.78 3.12
CA LEU A 4 5.00 11.33 2.63
C LEU A 4 4.45 12.41 1.71
N VAL A 5 4.40 12.12 0.42
CA VAL A 5 3.93 13.08 -0.59
C VAL A 5 2.40 13.11 -0.60
N SER A 6 1.75 11.94 -0.56
CA SER A 6 0.30 11.85 -0.49
C SER A 6 -0.16 10.51 0.08
N TRP A 7 -1.28 10.53 0.77
CA TRP A 7 -2.04 9.35 1.17
C TRP A 7 -3.50 9.53 0.78
N VAL A 8 -4.05 8.54 0.07
CA VAL A 8 -5.46 8.51 -0.29
C VAL A 8 -6.03 7.15 0.11
N ARG A 9 -6.97 7.17 1.05
CA ARG A 9 -7.70 5.98 1.46
C ARG A 9 -8.64 5.53 0.33
N ALA A 10 -8.65 4.23 0.03
CA ALA A 10 -9.62 3.61 -0.86
C ALA A 10 -10.74 2.91 -0.05
N PRO A 11 -11.93 2.68 -0.65
CA PRO A 11 -12.92 1.83 -0.01
C PRO A 11 -12.47 0.35 -0.01
N GLY A 12 -12.81 -0.38 1.04
CA GLY A 12 -12.57 -1.82 1.15
C GLY A 12 -12.21 -2.24 2.58
N THR A 13 -12.18 -3.55 2.83
CA THR A 13 -11.90 -4.11 4.15
C THR A 13 -11.23 -5.48 4.05
N LEU A 14 -10.46 -5.83 5.08
CA LEU A 14 -9.94 -7.18 5.27
C LEU A 14 -10.98 -8.14 5.88
N LEU A 15 -12.03 -7.60 6.53
CA LEU A 15 -13.04 -8.40 7.23
C LEU A 15 -13.85 -9.28 6.28
N GLY A 16 -14.09 -10.53 6.71
CA GLY A 16 -14.81 -11.51 5.90
C GLY A 16 -14.04 -11.96 4.65
N THR A 17 -12.71 -11.87 4.68
CA THR A 17 -11.78 -12.53 3.75
C THR A 17 -11.06 -13.68 4.49
N PRO A 18 -10.50 -14.68 3.77
CA PRO A 18 -9.69 -15.73 4.38
C PRO A 18 -8.24 -15.28 4.68
N LEU A 19 -7.90 -14.00 4.47
CA LEU A 19 -6.56 -13.47 4.70
C LEU A 19 -6.34 -13.30 6.20
N ILE A 20 -5.20 -13.79 6.68
CA ILE A 20 -4.77 -13.63 8.07
C ILE A 20 -3.64 -12.61 8.07
N ASP A 21 -3.91 -11.48 8.73
CA ASP A 21 -2.93 -10.45 9.00
C ASP A 21 -2.41 -10.63 10.43
N HIS A 22 -1.09 -10.69 10.56
CA HIS A 22 -0.39 -10.90 11.83
C HIS A 22 0.23 -9.60 12.38
N ILE A 23 -0.01 -8.45 11.73
CA ILE A 23 0.66 -7.18 12.04
C ILE A 23 -0.22 -6.29 12.91
N GLY A 24 -1.49 -6.12 12.56
CA GLY A 24 -2.42 -5.27 13.29
C GLY A 24 -3.86 -5.79 13.28
N GLU A 25 -4.76 -5.03 13.90
CA GLU A 25 -6.18 -5.39 13.94
C GLU A 25 -6.80 -5.34 12.54
N ALA A 26 -7.53 -6.40 12.18
CA ALA A 26 -8.19 -6.49 10.87
C ALA A 26 -9.25 -5.39 10.65
N ALA A 27 -9.78 -4.81 11.74
CA ALA A 27 -10.72 -3.69 11.70
C ALA A 27 -10.05 -2.37 11.28
N ASP A 28 -8.75 -2.22 11.56
CA ASP A 28 -7.96 -1.01 11.23
C ASP A 28 -7.30 -1.11 9.85
N ALA A 29 -7.36 -2.30 9.23
CA ALA A 29 -6.84 -2.56 7.89
C ALA A 29 -7.64 -1.82 6.82
N THR A 30 -6.95 -1.04 5.99
CA THR A 30 -7.55 -0.26 4.91
C THR A 30 -6.76 -0.35 3.61
N PRO A 31 -7.43 -0.40 2.45
CA PRO A 31 -6.77 -0.20 1.17
C PRO A 31 -6.50 1.29 0.92
N GLY A 32 -5.65 1.58 -0.06
CA GLY A 32 -5.30 2.95 -0.40
C GLY A 32 -4.03 3.07 -1.23
N LEU A 33 -3.68 4.31 -1.53
CA LEU A 33 -2.49 4.68 -2.31
C LEU A 33 -1.63 5.64 -1.49
N ALA A 34 -0.41 5.20 -1.14
CA ALA A 34 0.62 6.03 -0.54
C ALA A 34 1.69 6.35 -1.57
N VAL A 35 2.06 7.63 -1.69
CA VAL A 35 3.19 8.09 -2.50
C VAL A 35 4.22 8.68 -1.57
N LEU A 36 5.44 8.16 -1.64
CA LEU A 36 6.53 8.46 -0.72
C LEU A 36 7.72 8.99 -1.53
N ARG A 37 8.38 10.04 -1.03
CA ARG A 37 9.73 10.38 -1.49
C ARG A 37 10.72 9.46 -0.78
N ILE A 38 11.67 8.93 -1.53
CA ILE A 38 12.72 8.06 -1.00
C ILE A 38 14.10 8.53 -1.47
N LYS A 39 15.11 8.17 -0.68
CA LYS A 39 16.52 8.31 -1.04
C LYS A 39 17.17 6.95 -0.92
N TYR A 40 17.80 6.50 -1.99
CA TYR A 40 18.56 5.26 -2.03
C TYR A 40 19.87 5.41 -1.26
N SER A 41 20.43 4.30 -0.79
CA SER A 41 21.69 4.28 -0.02
C SER A 41 22.89 4.79 -0.83
N ASP A 42 22.82 4.69 -2.15
CA ASP A 42 23.79 5.25 -3.09
C ASP A 42 23.60 6.76 -3.36
N GLY A 43 22.65 7.40 -2.66
CA GLY A 43 22.40 8.82 -2.71
C GLY A 43 21.41 9.28 -3.77
N HIS A 44 20.92 8.41 -4.65
CA HIS A 44 19.93 8.79 -5.66
C HIS A 44 18.53 9.02 -5.05
N ASP A 45 17.79 9.98 -5.61
CA ASP A 45 16.40 10.23 -5.25
C ASP A 45 15.45 9.31 -6.04
N GLY A 46 14.28 9.08 -5.45
CA GLY A 46 13.20 8.33 -6.06
C GLY A 46 11.86 8.54 -5.41
N THR A 47 10.87 7.84 -5.94
CA THR A 47 9.50 7.77 -5.42
C THR A 47 9.15 6.32 -5.16
N LEU A 48 8.50 6.02 -4.05
CA LEU A 48 7.88 4.72 -3.78
C LEU A 48 6.37 4.92 -3.74
N VAL A 49 5.65 4.21 -4.60
CA VAL A 49 4.20 4.13 -4.62
C VAL A 49 3.80 2.78 -4.03
N VAL A 50 2.98 2.81 -3.00
CA VAL A 50 2.42 1.60 -2.36
C VAL A 50 0.91 1.65 -2.57
N SER A 51 0.39 0.65 -3.28
CA SER A 51 -1.03 0.50 -3.61
C SER A 51 -1.57 -0.76 -2.96
N CYS A 52 -2.71 -0.65 -2.30
CA CYS A 52 -3.39 -1.76 -1.64
C CYS A 52 -4.83 -1.89 -2.16
N ASN A 53 -5.21 -3.08 -2.57
CA ASN A 53 -6.54 -3.50 -2.95
C ASN A 53 -7.03 -4.60 -1.99
N LEU A 54 -8.20 -4.35 -1.38
CA LEU A 54 -8.88 -5.30 -0.52
C LEU A 54 -10.28 -5.60 -1.05
N LYS A 55 -11.00 -6.49 -0.35
CA LYS A 55 -12.39 -6.80 -0.70
C LYS A 55 -13.23 -5.51 -0.67
N GLY A 56 -13.87 -5.22 -1.80
CA GLY A 56 -14.70 -4.02 -1.99
C GLY A 56 -13.96 -2.82 -2.61
N THR A 57 -12.66 -2.94 -2.88
CA THR A 57 -11.91 -1.92 -3.62
C THR A 57 -12.21 -2.00 -5.13
N PRO A 58 -12.35 -0.87 -5.85
CA PRO A 58 -12.55 -0.87 -7.29
C PRO A 58 -11.42 -1.61 -8.05
N PRO A 59 -11.72 -2.31 -9.15
CA PRO A 59 -10.71 -3.01 -9.96
C PRO A 59 -9.63 -2.12 -10.56
N SER A 60 -9.80 -0.80 -10.55
CA SER A 60 -8.81 0.18 -11.02
C SER A 60 -7.70 0.47 -10.00
N VAL A 61 -7.78 -0.09 -8.78
CA VAL A 61 -6.74 0.04 -7.76
C VAL A 61 -5.87 -1.20 -7.82
N ASP A 62 -4.63 -1.04 -8.25
CA ASP A 62 -3.66 -2.13 -8.32
C ASP A 62 -3.21 -2.56 -6.92
N GLU A 63 -2.64 -3.77 -6.82
CA GLU A 63 -1.96 -4.25 -5.61
C GLU A 63 -0.44 -4.21 -5.81
N GLY A 64 0.28 -3.74 -4.79
CA GLY A 64 1.73 -3.89 -4.69
C GLY A 64 2.48 -2.57 -4.59
N ILE A 65 3.74 -2.60 -5.06
CA ILE A 65 4.65 -1.45 -5.00
C ILE A 65 5.24 -1.13 -6.37
N ASN A 66 5.41 0.15 -6.64
CA ASN A 66 6.20 0.66 -7.75
C ASN A 66 7.24 1.64 -7.21
N ALA A 67 8.46 1.59 -7.71
CA ALA A 67 9.53 2.49 -7.25
C ALA A 67 10.23 3.14 -8.43
N SER A 68 10.59 4.40 -8.32
CA SER A 68 11.48 5.06 -9.27
C SER A 68 12.88 5.26 -8.67
N ARG A 69 13.88 5.34 -9.54
CA ARG A 69 15.24 5.84 -9.23
C ARG A 69 15.72 6.67 -10.40
N GLY A 70 15.78 7.99 -10.24
CA GLY A 70 15.96 8.90 -11.38
C GLY A 70 14.86 8.69 -12.44
N PHE A 71 15.26 8.34 -13.66
CA PHE A 71 14.34 8.04 -14.78
C PHE A 71 13.92 6.56 -14.87
N VAL A 72 14.47 5.67 -14.03
CA VAL A 72 14.14 4.24 -14.07
C VAL A 72 12.90 3.97 -13.24
N ASN A 73 11.94 3.25 -13.81
CA ASN A 73 10.77 2.75 -13.10
C ASN A 73 10.90 1.24 -12.86
N PHE A 74 10.81 0.83 -11.60
CA PHE A 74 10.71 -0.55 -11.15
C PHE A 74 9.25 -0.85 -10.87
N PHE A 75 8.62 -1.59 -11.77
CA PHE A 75 7.22 -1.98 -11.67
C PHE A 75 7.10 -3.49 -11.82
N HIS A 76 6.34 -4.14 -10.93
CA HIS A 76 5.86 -5.51 -11.07
C HIS A 76 4.47 -5.62 -10.43
N PRO A 77 3.44 -5.03 -11.07
CA PRO A 77 2.07 -5.24 -10.63
C PRO A 77 1.74 -6.72 -10.77
N ALA A 78 1.20 -7.30 -9.70
CA ALA A 78 0.76 -8.69 -9.68
C ALA A 78 -0.64 -8.74 -9.10
N GLU A 79 -1.62 -9.10 -9.92
CA GLU A 79 -3.01 -9.23 -9.47
C GLU A 79 -3.11 -10.17 -8.25
N PRO A 80 -3.89 -9.79 -7.22
CA PRO A 80 -4.16 -10.67 -6.08
C PRO A 80 -4.89 -11.93 -6.54
N GLY A 81 -4.21 -13.08 -6.48
CA GLY A 81 -4.80 -14.39 -6.74
C GLY A 81 -5.05 -15.18 -5.45
N PHE A 82 -6.08 -16.03 -5.43
CA PHE A 82 -6.29 -16.98 -4.34
C PHE A 82 -5.06 -17.89 -4.18
N GLY A 83 -4.53 -18.00 -2.95
CA GLY A 83 -3.34 -18.79 -2.64
C GLY A 83 -2.01 -18.25 -3.20
N LYS A 84 -1.98 -17.03 -3.77
CA LYS A 84 -0.76 -16.44 -4.32
C LYS A 84 -0.21 -15.32 -3.42
N HIS A 85 1.10 -15.36 -3.21
CA HIS A 85 1.87 -14.30 -2.54
C HIS A 85 2.31 -13.23 -3.56
N SER A 86 1.33 -12.52 -4.15
CA SER A 86 1.50 -11.53 -5.23
C SER A 86 1.88 -10.12 -4.72
N ASN A 87 2.98 -9.97 -3.96
CA ASN A 87 3.43 -8.67 -3.43
C ASN A 87 2.34 -7.90 -2.65
N ARG A 88 1.56 -8.61 -1.82
CA ARG A 88 0.42 -8.01 -1.12
C ARG A 88 0.85 -6.91 -0.17
N THR A 89 0.04 -5.86 -0.09
CA THR A 89 0.23 -4.72 0.80
C THR A 89 -1.03 -4.56 1.67
N VAL A 90 -0.87 -3.98 2.84
CA VAL A 90 -1.98 -3.62 3.74
C VAL A 90 -1.54 -2.41 4.55
N PHE A 91 -2.46 -1.47 4.78
CA PHE A 91 -2.21 -0.34 5.67
C PHE A 91 -3.07 -0.50 6.93
N HIS A 92 -2.48 -0.22 8.09
CA HIS A 92 -3.24 -0.05 9.33
C HIS A 92 -3.25 1.42 9.71
N LEU A 93 -4.43 1.94 10.04
CA LEU A 93 -4.54 3.24 10.69
C LEU A 93 -4.34 3.05 12.19
N LEU A 94 -3.20 3.48 12.71
CA LEU A 94 -2.89 3.41 14.13
C LEU A 94 -3.34 4.70 14.83
N GLY A 95 -4.48 4.65 15.53
CA GLY A 95 -4.93 5.70 16.45
C GLY A 95 -6.21 6.43 16.04
N LYS A 96 -7.06 6.71 17.04
CA LYS A 96 -8.14 7.71 16.95
C LYS A 96 -7.47 9.08 16.73
N GLU A 97 -7.90 9.83 15.73
CA GLU A 97 -7.68 11.28 15.75
C GLU A 97 -8.27 11.81 17.07
N ASP A 98 -7.44 12.45 17.88
CA ASP A 98 -7.95 13.45 18.81
C ASP A 98 -8.68 14.48 17.96
N GLN A 99 -10.00 14.52 18.08
CA GLN A 99 -10.84 15.57 17.53
C GLN A 99 -10.51 16.86 18.27
N GLY A 100 -9.58 17.64 17.71
CA GLY A 100 -9.38 19.06 18.01
C GLY A 100 -10.39 19.93 17.29
#